data_AF-A0A6L8G0L5-F1
#
_entry.id   AF-A0A6L8G0L5-F1
#
_cell.length_a   1.000
_cell.length_b   1.000
_cell.length_c   1.000
_cell.angle_alpha   90.00
_cell.angle_beta   90.00
_cell.angle_gamma   90.00
#
_symmetry.space_group_name_H-M   'P 1'
#
loop_
_entity.id
_entity.type
_entity.pdbx_description
1 polymer ?
#
loop_
_entity_poly.entity_id
_entity_poly.type
_entity_poly.pdbx_seq_one_letter_code
_entity_poly.pdbx_strand_id
1 'polypeptide(L)'
;MYNTIVIILMALLVALSTGLAATTIAPSTDERQSSHPPLCSRAAITSPRISQPLEQKTARPAAKIYADHCSSADLAALGGNDLINYLKTHSRDCLSDVLWTFDDNMPAIFTNQNMQTVLKAIEALVPTYDGTNTTGLHQLWFFVRIGYYHAFYEDEIPSFNEETIRAHVSASKAFAASAHFYDLNDEAANILDDWFTVADQDQVRQHHLVEVKRVLSGLTSERAASNAQLRAYNRVFFLIFRGIVNRDQGFMDALGRDPDIVDILLQA
;
A
#
# COMPACT_ATOMS: atom_id res chain seq x y z
N MET A 1 -13.95 27.33 10.83
CA MET A 1 -12.61 27.55 11.45
C MET A 1 -11.90 26.25 11.82
N TYR A 2 -12.60 25.18 12.25
CA TYR A 2 -11.98 23.87 12.54
C TYR A 2 -11.40 23.18 11.30
N ASN A 3 -12.06 23.29 10.13
CA ASN A 3 -11.60 22.63 8.91
C ASN A 3 -10.24 23.17 8.41
N THR A 4 -10.03 24.48 8.55
CA THR A 4 -8.82 25.15 8.05
C THR A 4 -7.58 24.82 8.89
N ILE A 5 -7.72 24.59 10.20
CA ILE A 5 -6.58 24.30 11.09
C ILE A 5 -6.08 22.85 10.88
N VAL A 6 -7.00 21.90 10.65
CA VAL A 6 -6.65 20.51 10.33
C VAL A 6 -5.99 20.39 8.95
N ILE A 7 -6.49 21.15 7.96
CA ILE A 7 -5.91 21.22 6.61
C ILE A 7 -4.50 21.82 6.64
N ILE A 8 -4.27 22.89 7.42
CA ILE A 8 -2.95 23.54 7.52
C ILE A 8 -1.92 22.63 8.24
N LEU A 9 -2.31 21.91 9.30
CA LEU A 9 -1.39 21.01 10.02
C LEU A 9 -0.99 19.78 9.21
N MET A 10 -1.85 19.27 8.33
CA MET A 10 -1.52 18.14 7.43
C MET A 10 -0.72 18.58 6.20
N ALA A 11 -1.01 19.75 5.62
CA ALA A 11 -0.22 20.30 4.52
C ALA A 11 1.24 20.59 4.93
N LEU A 12 1.46 21.02 6.18
CA LEU A 12 2.81 21.17 6.75
C LEU A 12 3.57 19.85 6.93
N LEU A 13 2.88 18.71 7.03
CA LEU A 13 3.52 17.39 7.15
C LEU A 13 4.03 16.85 5.80
N VAL A 14 3.44 17.25 4.67
CA VAL A 14 3.93 16.88 3.32
C VAL A 14 5.25 17.60 2.98
N ALA A 15 5.46 18.79 3.53
CA ALA A 15 6.71 19.53 3.36
C ALA A 15 7.89 18.91 4.13
N LEU A 16 7.63 18.11 5.17
CA LEU A 16 8.68 17.47 5.99
C LEU A 16 9.18 16.14 5.41
N SER A 17 8.49 15.55 4.42
CA SER A 17 8.92 14.32 3.76
C SER A 17 9.71 14.53 2.46
N THR A 18 9.78 15.76 1.94
CA THR A 18 10.44 16.08 0.65
C THR A 18 11.76 16.84 0.80
N GLY A 19 12.26 17.05 2.03
CA GLY A 19 13.43 17.87 2.30
C GLY A 19 14.71 17.09 2.62
N LEU A 20 15.28 16.34 1.68
CA LEU A 20 16.72 16.06 1.71
C LEU A 20 17.35 16.52 0.38
N ALA A 21 18.02 17.66 0.45
CA ALA A 21 18.81 18.20 -0.64
C ALA A 21 19.88 17.19 -1.08
N ALA A 22 19.85 16.81 -2.35
CA ALA A 22 20.92 16.08 -3.00
C ALA A 22 22.21 16.90 -2.93
N THR A 23 23.20 16.40 -2.20
CA THR A 23 24.55 16.97 -2.23
C THR A 23 25.18 16.58 -3.57
N THR A 24 25.48 17.58 -4.38
CA THR A 24 26.11 17.45 -5.69
C THR A 24 27.54 16.92 -5.54
N ILE A 25 27.79 15.71 -6.04
CA ILE A 25 29.14 15.20 -6.27
C ILE A 25 29.45 15.42 -7.76
N ALA A 26 30.50 16.19 -8.03
CA ALA A 26 30.99 16.52 -9.37
C ALA A 26 31.53 15.26 -10.09
N PRO A 27 31.42 15.17 -11.44
CA PRO A 27 31.89 14.02 -12.19
C PRO A 27 33.40 14.10 -12.41
N SER A 28 34.11 13.01 -12.12
CA SER A 28 35.49 12.80 -12.57
C SER A 28 35.47 12.03 -13.89
N THR A 29 36.13 12.62 -14.88
CA THR A 29 36.43 12.05 -16.20
C THR A 29 37.59 11.07 -16.08
N ASP A 30 37.42 9.84 -16.55
CA ASP A 30 38.56 9.10 -17.12
C ASP A 30 38.09 8.20 -18.27
N GLU A 31 38.43 8.63 -19.48
CA GLU A 31 38.38 7.85 -20.70
C GLU A 31 39.49 6.80 -20.66
N ARG A 32 39.16 5.53 -20.91
CA ARG A 32 40.16 4.62 -21.50
C ARG A 32 39.52 3.63 -22.48
N GLN A 33 39.72 3.93 -23.76
CA GLN A 33 39.51 3.05 -24.92
C GLN A 33 40.56 1.93 -24.99
N SER A 34 40.13 0.73 -25.38
CA SER A 34 40.87 -0.23 -26.23
C SER A 34 39.89 -1.32 -26.72
N SER A 35 39.45 -1.34 -27.98
CA SER A 35 40.01 -2.13 -29.13
C SER A 35 40.18 -3.64 -28.80
N HIS A 36 39.72 -4.66 -29.54
CA HIS A 36 39.27 -4.89 -30.93
C HIS A 36 38.58 -6.30 -31.07
N PRO A 37 38.03 -6.70 -32.26
CA PRO A 37 36.93 -7.68 -32.48
C PRO A 37 37.41 -9.05 -33.08
N PRO A 38 36.61 -9.87 -33.81
CA PRO A 38 35.21 -10.33 -33.68
C PRO A 38 35.13 -11.88 -33.54
N LEU A 39 33.97 -12.44 -33.13
CA LEU A 39 33.71 -13.88 -33.26
C LEU A 39 32.88 -14.22 -34.50
N CYS A 40 33.31 -15.30 -35.13
CA CYS A 40 32.92 -15.83 -36.43
C CYS A 40 31.47 -16.35 -36.53
N SER A 41 31.05 -16.41 -37.79
CA SER A 41 29.81 -16.94 -38.36
C SER A 41 29.79 -18.48 -38.48
N ARG A 42 28.57 -19.01 -38.77
CA ARG A 42 28.15 -20.38 -39.22
C ARG A 42 27.82 -21.38 -38.09
N ALA A 43 26.82 -22.25 -38.17
CA ALA A 43 25.92 -22.67 -39.25
C ALA A 43 24.60 -23.22 -38.67
N ALA A 44 23.56 -23.24 -39.52
CA ALA A 44 22.28 -23.91 -39.28
C ALA A 44 22.43 -25.43 -39.11
N ILE A 45 21.74 -25.99 -38.11
CA ILE A 45 21.49 -27.42 -37.98
C ILE A 45 19.98 -27.63 -38.10
N THR A 46 19.54 -28.19 -39.22
CA THR A 46 18.20 -28.69 -39.43
C THR A 46 18.09 -30.09 -38.84
N SER A 47 17.15 -30.30 -37.91
CA SER A 47 16.77 -31.62 -37.41
C SER A 47 15.29 -31.90 -37.71
N PRO A 48 14.88 -33.17 -37.95
CA PRO A 48 13.57 -33.49 -38.48
C PRO A 48 12.50 -33.38 -37.40
N ARG A 49 11.39 -32.72 -37.75
CA ARG A 49 10.19 -32.56 -36.91
C ARG A 49 9.40 -33.86 -36.89
N ILE A 50 9.41 -34.57 -35.77
CA ILE A 50 8.43 -35.61 -35.44
C ILE A 50 7.17 -34.89 -34.92
N SER A 51 6.06 -35.02 -35.65
CA SER A 51 4.77 -34.42 -35.28
C SER A 51 4.08 -35.29 -34.22
N GLN A 52 4.07 -34.84 -32.97
CA GLN A 52 3.15 -35.35 -31.94
C GLN A 52 1.94 -34.41 -31.82
N PRO A 53 0.71 -34.94 -31.60
CA PRO A 53 -0.48 -34.10 -31.43
C PRO A 53 -0.40 -33.28 -30.14
N LEU A 54 -0.69 -31.99 -30.26
CA LEU A 54 -0.74 -31.05 -29.13
C LEU A 54 -1.98 -31.33 -28.27
N GLU A 55 -1.79 -31.89 -27.07
CA GLU A 55 -2.75 -31.74 -25.98
C GLU A 55 -2.90 -30.24 -25.68
N GLN A 56 -4.12 -29.72 -25.85
CA GLN A 56 -4.47 -28.34 -25.54
C GLN A 56 -4.45 -28.12 -24.03
N LYS A 57 -3.27 -27.81 -23.51
CA LYS A 57 -3.11 -27.12 -22.24
C LYS A 57 -3.70 -25.72 -22.40
N THR A 58 -4.88 -25.51 -21.82
CA THR A 58 -5.54 -24.20 -21.78
C THR A 58 -4.55 -23.14 -21.32
N ALA A 59 -4.21 -22.23 -22.23
CA ALA A 59 -3.29 -21.14 -21.95
C ALA A 59 -3.88 -20.23 -20.88
N ARG A 60 -3.12 -20.00 -19.81
CA ARG A 60 -3.37 -18.91 -18.86
C ARG A 60 -3.40 -17.60 -19.67
N PRO A 61 -4.36 -16.68 -19.45
CA PRO A 61 -4.36 -15.40 -20.14
C PRO A 61 -3.01 -14.72 -19.94
N ALA A 62 -2.38 -14.28 -21.02
CA ALA A 62 -1.13 -13.53 -20.95
C ALA A 62 -1.39 -12.24 -20.17
N ALA A 63 -0.57 -11.98 -19.14
CA ALA A 63 -0.59 -10.70 -18.45
C ALA A 63 -0.29 -9.61 -19.47
N LYS A 64 -1.17 -8.60 -19.56
CA LYS A 64 -0.92 -7.40 -20.36
C LYS A 64 0.32 -6.72 -19.78
N ILE A 65 1.40 -6.64 -20.54
CA ILE A 65 2.62 -5.95 -20.12
C ILE A 65 2.38 -4.45 -20.33
N TYR A 66 2.21 -3.73 -19.23
CA TYR A 66 2.13 -2.27 -19.21
C TYR A 66 3.57 -1.73 -19.14
N ALA A 67 4.28 -1.68 -20.27
CA ALA A 67 5.60 -1.06 -20.31
C ALA A 67 5.41 0.47 -20.45
N ASP A 68 6.01 1.23 -19.54
CA ASP A 68 6.15 2.70 -19.51
C ASP A 68 4.87 3.56 -19.46
N HIS A 69 3.70 2.95 -19.25
CA HIS A 69 2.46 3.68 -19.02
C HIS A 69 2.19 3.78 -17.52
N CYS A 70 2.25 5.00 -16.99
CA CYS A 70 1.82 5.29 -15.65
C CYS A 70 1.00 6.59 -15.68
N SER A 71 -0.30 6.45 -15.93
CA SER A 71 -1.24 7.58 -15.89
C SER A 71 -2.54 7.22 -15.16
N SER A 72 -3.21 8.22 -14.63
CA SER A 72 -4.56 8.08 -14.06
C SER A 72 -5.58 7.64 -15.12
N ALA A 73 -5.42 8.07 -16.38
CA ALA A 73 -6.28 7.67 -17.49
C ALA A 73 -6.23 6.15 -17.76
N ASP A 74 -5.06 5.52 -17.60
CA ASP A 74 -4.91 4.07 -17.74
C ASP A 74 -5.69 3.32 -16.66
N LEU A 75 -5.75 3.87 -15.44
CA LEU A 75 -6.48 3.31 -14.30
C LEU A 75 -7.99 3.55 -14.38
N ALA A 76 -8.43 4.70 -14.90
CA ALA A 76 -9.83 5.13 -14.95
C ALA A 76 -10.74 4.14 -15.67
N ALA A 77 -10.19 3.41 -16.65
CA ALA A 77 -10.91 2.43 -17.45
C ALA A 77 -10.89 1.01 -16.86
N LEU A 78 -10.20 0.79 -15.72
CA LEU A 78 -10.01 -0.54 -15.14
C LEU A 78 -10.99 -0.84 -14.01
N GLY A 79 -11.31 -2.11 -13.89
CA GLY A 79 -12.05 -2.68 -12.77
C GLY A 79 -11.77 -4.18 -12.64
N GLY A 80 -12.28 -4.80 -11.58
CA GLY A 80 -12.11 -6.23 -11.36
C GLY A 80 -10.64 -6.67 -11.37
N ASN A 81 -10.35 -7.81 -12.00
CA ASN A 81 -9.00 -8.37 -12.04
C ASN A 81 -8.00 -7.52 -12.83
N ASP A 82 -8.45 -6.74 -13.82
CA ASP A 82 -7.54 -5.90 -14.61
C ASP A 82 -6.98 -4.76 -13.76
N LEU A 83 -7.78 -4.18 -12.86
CA LEU A 83 -7.32 -3.23 -11.85
C LEU A 83 -6.30 -3.88 -10.92
N ILE A 84 -6.60 -5.07 -10.38
CA ILE A 84 -5.68 -5.78 -9.47
C ILE A 84 -4.35 -6.09 -10.15
N ASN A 85 -4.39 -6.59 -11.39
CA ASN A 85 -3.19 -6.89 -12.15
C ASN A 85 -2.38 -5.62 -12.41
N TYR A 86 -3.02 -4.54 -12.85
CA TYR A 86 -2.35 -3.25 -13.06
C TYR A 86 -1.65 -2.80 -11.79
N LEU A 87 -2.35 -2.73 -10.65
CA LEU A 87 -1.76 -2.28 -9.39
C LEU A 87 -0.54 -3.15 -9.02
N LYS A 88 -0.62 -4.47 -9.16
CA LYS A 88 0.48 -5.37 -8.77
C LYS A 88 1.67 -5.37 -9.72
N THR A 89 1.49 -5.03 -10.99
CA THR A 89 2.58 -5.03 -11.98
C THR A 89 3.31 -3.70 -12.09
N HIS A 90 2.81 -2.64 -11.46
CA HIS A 90 3.46 -1.33 -11.45
C HIS A 90 4.25 -1.10 -10.15
N SER A 91 5.33 -0.31 -10.26
CA SER A 91 6.13 0.06 -9.11
C SER A 91 5.34 0.97 -8.16
N ARG A 92 5.75 0.99 -6.89
CA ARG A 92 5.18 1.91 -5.90
C ARG A 92 5.39 3.37 -6.30
N ASP A 93 6.53 3.71 -6.87
CA ASP A 93 6.82 5.09 -7.31
C ASP A 93 5.88 5.53 -8.43
N CYS A 94 5.68 4.69 -9.45
CA CYS A 94 4.71 4.95 -10.51
C CYS A 94 3.31 5.19 -9.93
N LEU A 95 2.82 4.27 -9.09
CA LEU A 95 1.49 4.44 -8.48
C LEU A 95 1.41 5.70 -7.59
N SER A 96 2.51 6.06 -6.92
CA SER A 96 2.59 7.28 -6.11
C SER A 96 2.41 8.51 -6.99
N ASP A 97 3.14 8.60 -8.11
CA ASP A 97 3.11 9.75 -9.00
C ASP A 97 1.71 9.99 -9.59
N VAL A 98 0.96 8.91 -9.87
CA VAL A 98 -0.36 9.03 -10.53
C VAL A 98 -1.53 9.10 -9.56
N LEU A 99 -1.44 8.47 -8.38
CA LEU A 99 -2.59 8.40 -7.48
C LEU A 99 -2.63 9.58 -6.51
N TRP A 100 -1.52 10.24 -6.18
CA TRP A 100 -1.53 11.34 -5.20
C TRP A 100 -2.15 12.63 -5.74
N THR A 101 -1.97 12.93 -7.03
CA THR A 101 -2.53 14.14 -7.64
C THR A 101 -3.96 13.89 -8.05
N PHE A 102 -4.88 14.71 -7.54
CA PHE A 102 -6.27 14.65 -7.95
C PHE A 102 -6.43 15.18 -9.38
N ASP A 103 -7.20 14.46 -10.19
CA ASP A 103 -7.63 14.86 -11.53
C ASP A 103 -9.01 14.26 -11.86
N ASP A 104 -9.55 14.59 -13.03
CA ASP A 104 -10.90 14.18 -13.47
C ASP A 104 -11.07 12.66 -13.60
N ASN A 105 -10.00 11.87 -13.55
CA ASN A 105 -10.06 10.41 -13.61
C ASN A 105 -10.29 9.78 -12.22
N MET A 106 -9.94 10.46 -11.13
CA MET A 106 -10.00 9.90 -9.77
C MET A 106 -11.38 9.39 -9.36
N PRO A 107 -12.52 10.05 -9.71
CA PRO A 107 -13.85 9.54 -9.40
C PRO A 107 -14.16 8.18 -10.05
N ALA A 108 -13.61 7.91 -11.24
CA ALA A 108 -13.75 6.60 -11.90
C ALA A 108 -12.85 5.53 -11.28
N ILE A 109 -11.71 5.92 -10.71
CA ILE A 109 -10.75 5.04 -10.06
C ILE A 109 -11.25 4.62 -8.67
N PHE A 110 -11.60 5.59 -7.81
CA PHE A 110 -11.91 5.39 -6.40
C PHE A 110 -13.41 5.20 -6.14
N THR A 111 -14.01 4.25 -6.85
CA THR A 111 -15.40 3.83 -6.61
C THR A 111 -15.50 2.83 -5.47
N ASN A 112 -16.69 2.72 -4.85
CA ASN A 112 -17.00 1.65 -3.90
C ASN A 112 -16.68 0.25 -4.48
N GLN A 113 -17.03 0.01 -5.74
CA GLN A 113 -16.77 -1.27 -6.41
C GLN A 113 -15.27 -1.58 -6.54
N ASN A 114 -14.45 -0.60 -6.92
CA ASN A 114 -13.00 -0.79 -7.05
C ASN A 114 -12.34 -0.96 -5.68
N MET A 115 -12.72 -0.18 -4.68
CA MET A 115 -12.24 -0.35 -3.30
C MET A 115 -12.56 -1.74 -2.76
N GLN A 116 -13.80 -2.21 -2.92
CA GLN A 116 -14.20 -3.57 -2.53
C GLN A 116 -13.41 -4.64 -3.28
N THR A 117 -13.16 -4.45 -4.58
CA THR A 117 -12.36 -5.37 -5.40
C THR A 117 -10.94 -5.49 -4.86
N VAL A 118 -10.30 -4.37 -4.55
CA VAL A 118 -8.94 -4.33 -3.99
C VAL A 118 -8.88 -4.93 -2.59
N LEU A 119 -9.83 -4.60 -1.72
CA LEU A 119 -9.90 -5.16 -0.36
C LEU A 119 -10.09 -6.68 -0.35
N LYS A 120 -10.97 -7.21 -1.21
CA LYS A 120 -11.16 -8.67 -1.39
C LYS A 120 -9.89 -9.33 -1.95
N ALA A 121 -9.17 -8.66 -2.84
CA ALA A 121 -7.91 -9.17 -3.37
C ALA A 121 -6.80 -9.20 -2.31
N ILE A 122 -6.72 -8.17 -1.45
CA ILE A 122 -5.82 -8.16 -0.29
C ILE A 122 -6.11 -9.38 0.58
N GLU A 123 -7.36 -9.54 1.03
CA GLU A 123 -7.79 -10.65 1.89
C GLU A 123 -7.39 -12.02 1.31
N ALA A 124 -7.60 -12.23 0.00
CA ALA A 124 -7.25 -13.47 -0.68
C ALA A 124 -5.74 -13.72 -0.80
N LEU A 125 -4.90 -12.68 -0.77
CA LEU A 125 -3.44 -12.80 -0.89
C LEU A 125 -2.74 -12.98 0.46
N VAL A 126 -3.38 -12.61 1.58
CA VAL A 126 -2.80 -12.72 2.93
C VAL A 126 -2.25 -14.11 3.26
N PRO A 127 -2.93 -15.24 2.94
CA PRO A 127 -2.39 -16.57 3.27
C PRO A 127 -1.04 -16.88 2.61
N THR A 128 -0.66 -16.13 1.57
CA THR A 128 0.61 -16.25 0.85
C THR A 128 1.60 -15.13 1.15
N TYR A 129 1.25 -14.21 2.06
CA TYR A 129 2.15 -13.14 2.46
C TYR A 129 3.31 -13.71 3.29
N ASP A 130 4.53 -13.38 2.90
CA ASP A 130 5.79 -13.92 3.43
C ASP A 130 6.66 -12.84 4.09
N GLY A 131 6.08 -11.69 4.41
CA GLY A 131 6.82 -10.53 4.93
C GLY A 131 7.49 -9.68 3.86
N THR A 132 7.27 -10.00 2.58
CA THR A 132 7.79 -9.25 1.43
C THR A 132 6.65 -8.79 0.52
N ASN A 133 6.96 -7.97 -0.49
CA ASN A 133 5.97 -7.51 -1.47
C ASN A 133 5.87 -8.39 -2.74
N THR A 134 6.27 -9.66 -2.66
CA THR A 134 6.22 -10.59 -3.80
C THR A 134 4.78 -10.79 -4.34
N THR A 135 3.77 -10.60 -3.49
CA THR A 135 2.35 -10.72 -3.85
C THR A 135 1.72 -9.40 -4.34
N GLY A 136 2.44 -8.27 -4.23
CA GLY A 136 1.95 -6.93 -4.54
C GLY A 136 1.04 -6.30 -3.47
N LEU A 137 1.06 -6.83 -2.23
CA LEU A 137 0.24 -6.32 -1.13
C LEU A 137 0.51 -4.86 -0.79
N HIS A 138 1.74 -4.37 -0.95
CA HIS A 138 2.07 -2.96 -0.70
C HIS A 138 1.32 -2.04 -1.66
N GLN A 139 1.28 -2.36 -2.96
CA GLN A 139 0.53 -1.57 -3.95
C GLN A 139 -0.96 -1.56 -3.64
N LEU A 140 -1.51 -2.69 -3.20
CA LEU A 140 -2.94 -2.79 -2.89
C LEU A 140 -3.31 -2.00 -1.63
N TRP A 141 -2.54 -2.11 -0.55
CA TRP A 141 -2.76 -1.29 0.65
C TRP A 141 -2.58 0.20 0.37
N PHE A 142 -1.58 0.56 -0.44
CA PHE A 142 -1.41 1.94 -0.89
C PHE A 142 -2.63 2.45 -1.66
N PHE A 143 -3.19 1.67 -2.59
CA PHE A 143 -4.41 2.06 -3.31
C PHE A 143 -5.57 2.35 -2.34
N VAL A 144 -5.77 1.50 -1.34
CA VAL A 144 -6.81 1.71 -0.31
C VAL A 144 -6.54 3.01 0.47
N ARG A 145 -5.29 3.26 0.86
CA ARG A 145 -4.87 4.49 1.54
C ARG A 145 -5.20 5.73 0.73
N ILE A 146 -4.88 5.73 -0.56
CA ILE A 146 -5.15 6.88 -1.43
C ILE A 146 -6.65 7.07 -1.69
N GLY A 147 -7.41 5.97 -1.79
CA GLY A 147 -8.87 6.06 -1.90
C GLY A 147 -9.50 6.78 -0.72
N TYR A 148 -9.10 6.45 0.51
CA TYR A 148 -9.55 7.18 1.71
C TYR A 148 -9.04 8.61 1.79
N TYR A 149 -7.83 8.88 1.29
CA TYR A 149 -7.31 10.24 1.23
C TYR A 149 -8.19 11.13 0.34
N HIS A 150 -8.45 10.73 -0.90
CA HIS A 150 -9.27 11.54 -1.80
C HIS A 150 -10.72 11.62 -1.34
N ALA A 151 -11.32 10.52 -0.83
CA ALA A 151 -12.67 10.55 -0.26
C ALA A 151 -12.83 11.51 0.93
N PHE A 152 -11.73 11.91 1.58
CA PHE A 152 -11.74 12.89 2.65
C PHE A 152 -11.63 14.34 2.14
N TYR A 153 -10.87 14.57 1.07
CA TYR A 153 -10.54 15.92 0.59
C TYR A 153 -11.41 16.39 -0.57
N GLU A 154 -11.97 15.46 -1.35
CA GLU A 154 -12.55 15.74 -2.67
C GLU A 154 -14.01 15.25 -2.69
N ASP A 155 -14.95 16.18 -2.90
CA ASP A 155 -16.39 15.91 -2.87
C ASP A 155 -16.85 15.01 -4.04
N GLU A 156 -16.07 14.95 -5.12
CA GLU A 156 -16.30 14.11 -6.29
C GLU A 156 -16.05 12.63 -6.02
N ILE A 157 -15.28 12.30 -4.98
CA ILE A 157 -15.10 10.91 -4.56
C ILE A 157 -16.25 10.54 -3.61
N PRO A 158 -17.02 9.48 -3.93
CA PRO A 158 -18.14 9.11 -3.08
C PRO A 158 -17.63 8.63 -1.72
N SER A 159 -18.38 8.93 -0.66
CA SER A 159 -18.17 8.25 0.62
C SER A 159 -18.27 6.74 0.45
N PHE A 160 -17.40 6.01 1.14
CA PHE A 160 -17.42 4.55 1.09
C PHE A 160 -18.56 3.98 1.92
N ASN A 161 -19.38 3.15 1.28
CA ASN A 161 -20.58 2.59 1.86
C ASN A 161 -20.27 1.44 2.84
N GLU A 162 -21.30 0.97 3.54
CA GLU A 162 -21.17 -0.08 4.56
C GLU A 162 -20.56 -1.38 4.02
N GLU A 163 -20.81 -1.74 2.76
CA GLU A 163 -20.19 -2.93 2.16
C GLU A 163 -18.68 -2.77 1.99
N THR A 164 -18.23 -1.58 1.58
CA THR A 164 -16.80 -1.24 1.49
C THR A 164 -16.16 -1.24 2.88
N ILE A 165 -16.81 -0.67 3.89
CA ILE A 165 -16.32 -0.71 5.28
C ILE A 165 -16.22 -2.17 5.79
N ARG A 166 -17.22 -3.01 5.55
CA ARG A 166 -17.16 -4.44 5.93
C ARG A 166 -16.01 -5.18 5.23
N ALA A 167 -15.82 -4.94 3.93
CA ALA A 167 -14.70 -5.51 3.19
C ALA A 167 -13.34 -5.05 3.75
N HIS A 168 -13.26 -3.79 4.17
CA HIS A 168 -12.06 -3.23 4.77
C HIS A 168 -11.74 -3.92 6.10
N VAL A 169 -12.72 -4.00 7.00
CA VAL A 169 -12.55 -4.70 8.29
C VAL A 169 -12.15 -6.16 8.07
N SER A 170 -12.73 -6.86 7.09
CA SER A 170 -12.38 -8.25 6.78
C SER A 170 -10.92 -8.39 6.33
N ALA A 171 -10.51 -7.60 5.32
CA ALA A 171 -9.15 -7.60 4.80
C ALA A 171 -8.12 -7.23 5.88
N SER A 172 -8.43 -6.23 6.71
CA SER A 172 -7.56 -5.80 7.80
C SER A 172 -7.40 -6.86 8.89
N LYS A 173 -8.49 -7.56 9.26
CA LYS A 173 -8.42 -8.68 10.22
C LYS A 173 -7.63 -9.85 9.65
N ALA A 174 -7.83 -10.18 8.37
CA ALA A 174 -7.06 -11.23 7.72
C ALA A 174 -5.57 -10.89 7.76
N PHE A 175 -5.18 -9.69 7.32
CA PHE A 175 -3.78 -9.25 7.28
C PHE A 175 -3.13 -9.24 8.67
N ALA A 176 -3.85 -8.72 9.69
CA ALA A 176 -3.39 -8.74 11.08
C ALA A 176 -3.19 -10.15 11.66
N ALA A 177 -3.89 -11.15 11.14
CA ALA A 177 -3.73 -12.56 11.54
C ALA A 177 -2.53 -13.26 10.87
N SER A 178 -1.83 -12.62 9.93
CA SER A 178 -0.64 -13.19 9.30
C SER A 178 0.51 -13.33 10.30
N ALA A 179 1.25 -14.43 10.20
CA ALA A 179 2.49 -14.63 10.97
C ALA A 179 3.55 -13.57 10.67
N HIS A 180 3.47 -12.92 9.49
CA HIS A 180 4.41 -11.93 9.00
C HIS A 180 3.97 -10.48 9.22
N PHE A 181 2.86 -10.25 9.93
CA PHE A 181 2.29 -8.91 10.12
C PHE A 181 3.24 -7.95 10.87
N TYR A 182 4.11 -8.49 11.73
CA TYR A 182 5.08 -7.73 12.52
C TYR A 182 6.53 -8.03 12.13
N ASP A 183 6.83 -8.45 10.91
CA ASP A 183 8.23 -8.71 10.54
C ASP A 183 9.11 -7.46 10.70
N LEU A 184 10.40 -7.68 11.01
CA LEU A 184 11.37 -6.62 11.32
C LEU A 184 12.05 -6.02 10.08
N ASN A 185 11.65 -6.44 8.87
CA ASN A 185 12.20 -5.88 7.64
C ASN A 185 11.44 -4.60 7.22
N ASP A 186 12.11 -3.75 6.44
CA ASP A 186 11.56 -2.45 6.05
C ASP A 186 10.34 -2.55 5.12
N GLU A 187 10.27 -3.58 4.26
CA GLU A 187 9.13 -3.76 3.35
C GLU A 187 7.87 -4.09 4.14
N ALA A 188 7.95 -5.04 5.08
CA ALA A 188 6.85 -5.35 5.99
C ALA A 188 6.43 -4.13 6.81
N ALA A 189 7.38 -3.31 7.27
CA ALA A 189 7.08 -2.08 8.01
C ALA A 189 6.37 -1.03 7.14
N ASN A 190 6.76 -0.86 5.87
CA ASN A 190 6.06 0.06 4.97
C ASN A 190 4.62 -0.40 4.72
N ILE A 191 4.40 -1.70 4.53
CA ILE A 191 3.04 -2.27 4.40
C ILE A 191 2.24 -2.05 5.70
N LEU A 192 2.88 -2.23 6.86
CA LEU A 192 2.26 -1.99 8.16
C LEU A 192 1.90 -0.51 8.38
N ASP A 193 2.72 0.44 7.92
CA ASP A 193 2.40 1.87 7.96
C ASP A 193 1.16 2.21 7.12
N ASP A 194 1.08 1.68 5.90
CA ASP A 194 -0.12 1.84 5.05
C ASP A 194 -1.34 1.20 5.72
N TRP A 195 -1.18 -0.01 6.27
CA TRP A 195 -2.24 -0.70 6.99
C TRP A 195 -2.77 0.10 8.18
N PHE A 196 -1.90 0.60 9.07
CA PHE A 196 -2.35 1.40 10.19
C PHE A 196 -2.99 2.73 9.75
N THR A 197 -2.52 3.29 8.62
CA THR A 197 -3.11 4.52 8.06
C THR A 197 -4.56 4.28 7.63
N VAL A 198 -4.88 3.11 7.09
CA VAL A 198 -6.26 2.78 6.69
C VAL A 198 -7.07 2.14 7.82
N ALA A 199 -6.45 1.47 8.79
CA ALA A 199 -7.13 1.06 10.02
C ALA A 199 -7.65 2.28 10.82
N ASP A 200 -7.01 3.43 10.63
CA ASP A 200 -7.39 4.74 11.19
C ASP A 200 -8.53 5.43 10.42
N GLN A 201 -9.55 4.68 10.05
CA GLN A 201 -10.78 5.17 9.39
C GLN A 201 -11.99 4.98 10.31
N ASP A 202 -13.00 5.84 10.15
CA ASP A 202 -14.29 5.71 10.85
C ASP A 202 -14.89 4.32 10.62
N GLN A 203 -15.51 3.76 11.66
CA GLN A 203 -16.09 2.40 11.67
C GLN A 203 -15.11 1.24 11.39
N VAL A 204 -13.82 1.48 11.22
CA VAL A 204 -12.79 0.44 11.07
C VAL A 204 -11.95 0.33 12.34
N ARG A 205 -11.55 1.48 12.88
CA ARG A 205 -10.61 1.63 14.01
C ARG A 205 -10.92 0.76 15.23
N GLN A 206 -12.19 0.68 15.61
CA GLN A 206 -12.65 -0.06 16.79
C GLN A 206 -12.41 -1.57 16.71
N HIS A 207 -12.14 -2.10 15.51
CA HIS A 207 -11.90 -3.52 15.30
C HIS A 207 -10.44 -3.94 15.49
N HIS A 208 -9.53 -3.00 15.76
CA HIS A 208 -8.09 -3.23 15.72
C HIS A 208 -7.34 -2.87 17.02
N LEU A 209 -8.06 -2.88 18.17
CA LEU A 209 -7.43 -2.60 19.47
C LEU A 209 -6.37 -3.64 19.86
N VAL A 210 -6.50 -4.89 19.41
CA VAL A 210 -5.50 -5.94 19.66
C VAL A 210 -4.17 -5.55 19.02
N GLU A 211 -4.19 -5.10 17.77
CA GLU A 211 -2.99 -4.68 17.04
C GLU A 211 -2.41 -3.40 17.63
N VAL A 212 -3.25 -2.45 18.03
CA VAL A 212 -2.87 -1.22 18.73
C VAL A 212 -2.09 -1.55 20.02
N LYS A 213 -2.65 -2.40 20.89
CA LYS A 213 -2.00 -2.82 22.15
C LYS A 213 -0.65 -3.50 21.89
N ARG A 214 -0.60 -4.36 20.88
CA ARG A 214 0.62 -5.10 20.53
C ARG A 214 1.72 -4.20 19.98
N VAL A 215 1.39 -3.18 19.19
CA VAL A 215 2.37 -2.18 18.72
C VAL A 215 2.87 -1.32 19.87
N LEU A 216 1.98 -0.80 20.72
CA LEU A 216 2.37 0.00 21.88
C LEU A 216 3.32 -0.76 22.80
N SER A 217 2.99 -2.03 23.11
CA SER A 217 3.83 -2.89 23.97
C SER A 217 5.12 -3.37 23.29
N GLY A 218 5.19 -3.28 21.95
CA GLY A 218 6.27 -3.79 21.13
C GLY A 218 7.26 -2.72 20.66
N LEU A 219 7.17 -1.49 21.18
CA LEU A 219 8.10 -0.41 20.90
C LEU A 219 9.47 -0.71 21.54
N THR A 220 10.37 -1.31 20.76
CA THR A 220 11.76 -1.58 21.16
C THR A 220 12.75 -0.73 20.36
N SER A 221 14.04 -0.73 20.74
CA SER A 221 15.09 -0.06 19.97
C SER A 221 15.20 -0.57 18.54
N GLU A 222 14.94 -1.85 18.29
CA GLU A 222 14.91 -2.44 16.94
C GLU A 222 13.80 -1.83 16.09
N ARG A 223 12.64 -1.49 16.69
CA ARG A 223 11.54 -0.78 16.00
C ARG A 223 11.83 0.69 15.72
N ALA A 224 12.89 1.22 16.32
CA ALA A 224 13.39 2.57 16.02
C ALA A 224 14.64 2.55 15.12
N ALA A 225 15.09 1.37 14.64
CA ALA A 225 16.34 1.23 13.92
C ALA A 225 16.28 1.74 12.46
N SER A 226 15.10 1.81 11.86
CA SER A 226 14.89 2.34 10.51
C SER A 226 13.71 3.31 10.46
N ASN A 227 13.72 4.20 9.46
CA ASN A 227 12.61 5.12 9.23
C ASN A 227 11.29 4.40 8.93
N ALA A 228 11.34 3.23 8.26
CA ALA A 228 10.14 2.45 7.95
C ALA A 228 9.49 1.90 9.24
N GLN A 229 10.30 1.26 10.10
CA GLN A 229 9.83 0.74 11.39
C GLN A 229 9.30 1.87 12.28
N LEU A 230 10.04 2.97 12.38
CA LEU A 230 9.66 4.12 13.19
C LEU A 230 8.31 4.71 12.74
N ARG A 231 8.10 4.90 11.43
CA ARG A 231 6.83 5.41 10.90
C ARG A 231 5.67 4.47 11.21
N ALA A 232 5.84 3.18 10.93
CA ALA A 232 4.79 2.18 11.12
C ALA A 232 4.34 2.11 12.58
N TYR A 233 5.29 2.04 13.51
CA TYR A 233 4.99 1.94 14.94
C TYR A 233 4.48 3.25 15.54
N ASN A 234 4.89 4.41 15.02
CA ASN A 234 4.32 5.70 15.44
C ASN A 234 2.90 5.93 14.94
N ARG A 235 2.45 5.22 13.89
CA ARG A 235 1.10 5.38 13.33
C ARG A 235 -0.01 5.09 14.35
N VAL A 236 0.25 4.21 15.31
CA VAL A 236 -0.69 3.87 16.39
C VAL A 236 -1.17 5.08 17.18
N PHE A 237 -0.30 6.07 17.40
CA PHE A 237 -0.64 7.28 18.13
C PHE A 237 -1.60 8.17 17.34
N PHE A 238 -1.42 8.26 16.01
CA PHE A 238 -2.39 8.94 15.15
C PHE A 238 -3.74 8.26 15.18
N LEU A 239 -3.76 6.92 15.17
CA LEU A 239 -4.98 6.14 15.24
C LEU A 239 -5.77 6.42 16.51
N ILE A 240 -5.11 6.37 17.66
CA ILE A 240 -5.76 6.65 18.95
C ILE A 240 -6.20 8.12 19.02
N PHE A 241 -5.30 9.05 18.68
CA PHE A 241 -5.58 10.48 18.73
C PHE A 241 -6.78 10.86 17.84
N ARG A 242 -6.81 10.40 16.58
CA ARG A 242 -7.90 10.72 15.64
C ARG A 242 -9.22 10.11 16.07
N GLY A 243 -9.22 8.90 16.63
CA GLY A 243 -10.43 8.30 17.18
C GLY A 243 -11.02 9.13 18.34
N ILE A 244 -10.18 9.61 19.26
CA ILE A 244 -10.62 10.42 20.41
C ILE A 244 -11.04 11.83 19.98
N VAL A 245 -10.21 12.54 19.21
CA VAL A 245 -10.45 13.96 18.88
C VAL A 245 -11.66 14.14 17.96
N ASN A 246 -11.92 13.16 17.08
CA ASN A 246 -13.09 13.16 16.20
C ASN A 246 -14.36 12.62 16.87
N ARG A 247 -14.28 12.20 18.14
CA ARG A 247 -15.40 11.61 18.89
C ARG A 247 -16.03 10.41 18.15
N ASP A 248 -15.18 9.54 17.60
CA ASP A 248 -15.63 8.28 17.01
C ASP A 248 -16.23 7.41 18.12
N GLN A 249 -17.56 7.37 18.18
CA GLN A 249 -18.28 6.71 19.27
C GLN A 249 -17.99 5.21 19.30
N GLY A 250 -17.87 4.56 18.14
CA GLY A 250 -17.57 3.13 18.06
C GLY A 250 -16.20 2.81 18.64
N PHE A 251 -15.21 3.67 18.35
CA PHE A 251 -13.87 3.56 18.93
C PHE A 251 -13.85 3.89 20.42
N MET A 252 -14.50 4.98 20.86
CA MET A 252 -14.57 5.35 22.27
C MET A 252 -15.25 4.26 23.12
N ASP A 253 -16.31 3.63 22.61
CA ASP A 253 -16.99 2.52 23.28
C ASP A 253 -16.11 1.27 23.33
N ALA A 254 -15.28 1.03 22.32
CA ALA A 254 -14.30 -0.07 22.33
C ALA A 254 -13.20 0.18 23.38
N LEU A 255 -12.64 1.39 23.44
CA LEU A 255 -11.67 1.77 24.47
C LEU A 255 -12.25 1.64 25.88
N GLY A 256 -13.48 2.10 26.11
CA GLY A 256 -14.14 2.01 27.42
C GLY A 256 -14.41 0.57 27.89
N ARG A 257 -14.37 -0.41 26.98
CA ARG A 257 -14.55 -1.85 27.28
C ARG A 257 -13.23 -2.62 27.38
N ASP A 258 -12.10 -2.01 27.03
CA ASP A 258 -10.77 -2.64 27.04
C ASP A 258 -9.92 -2.04 28.16
N PRO A 259 -9.96 -2.57 29.40
CA PRO A 259 -9.17 -2.02 30.50
C PRO A 259 -7.66 -2.10 30.24
N ASP A 260 -7.20 -3.12 29.51
CA ASP A 260 -5.77 -3.31 29.26
C ASP A 260 -5.16 -2.17 28.42
N ILE A 261 -5.92 -1.61 27.46
CA ILE A 261 -5.37 -0.53 26.63
C ILE A 261 -5.11 0.74 27.45
N VAL A 262 -5.93 0.98 28.48
CA VAL A 262 -5.73 2.10 29.40
C VAL A 262 -4.47 1.87 30.21
N ASP A 263 -4.27 0.67 30.73
CA ASP A 263 -3.07 0.32 31.50
C ASP A 263 -1.78 0.42 30.66
N ILE A 264 -1.82 -0.01 29.40
CA ILE A 264 -0.69 0.12 28.47
C ILE A 264 -0.37 1.59 28.20
N LEU A 265 -1.38 2.43 27.95
CA LEU A 265 -1.16 3.86 27.67
C LEU A 265 -0.65 4.64 28.88
N LEU A 266 -0.88 4.18 30.10
CA LEU A 266 -0.30 4.77 31.31
C LEU A 266 1.16 4.39 31.54
N GLN A 267 1.64 3.34 30.88
CA GLN A 267 3.00 2.81 31.00
C GLN A 267 3.92 3.22 29.84
N ALA A 268 3.35 3.50 28.67
CA ALA A 268 4.04 3.99 27.48
C ALA A 268 4.37 5.49 27.59
#